data_AF-A0A4S8LAA1-F1
#
_entry.id   AF-A0A4S8LAA1-F1
#
_cell.length_a   1.000
_cell.length_b   1.000
_cell.length_c   1.000
_cell.angle_alpha   90.00
_cell.angle_beta   90.00
_cell.angle_gamma   90.00
#
_symmetry.space_group_name_H-M   'P 1'
#
loop_
_entity.id
_entity.type
_entity.pdbx_description
1 polymer ?
#
loop_
_entity_poly.entity_id
_entity_poly.type
_entity_poly.pdbx_seq_one_letter_code
_entity_poly.pdbx_strand_id
1 'polypeptide(L)'
;MAPTPSRLRPEDYNAFGYDPRGTIANSAALLFGANWRPDPENVPPPPSFNMPGPPRYGPPAGFQLGYLPGNFAPGAPSTGYLAAVPGYVAGPTTMPQATTAHAEKDSGARRQIDNFIVVIETDVQRKEITLNSDIPYEDFRSRICANLDVSPETAELGYRYGKLNSTEGVRSKYTLLADAQAFRQLVSNVVETNERARTQTTVLYFADLNILRDQAKKKMAKKGQKRNRTDDIPPDVVATNSDMSSAHFKKLTTHLQCSVHSRWCYIHRSGGATTHVPVDVKAATLWAKAMARDEADVYNPPQVLGFDHQAKRQKTRTGKSVPNVQVVIGLPDQDLKPLTSFGGSRIANSNGSMSYSASERPAKLPLSYPSIHNALTQLDQRKPDSDFISMEKPLRDAHIRYLDEVTLLSEEEIVSLTDLPLMKIKILRDYALTELADWRKIGAFHDAEEPAIASTNSVDDAVDVVEEEQSDDSTPEEEE
;
A
#
# COMPACT_ATOMS: atom_id res chain seq x y z
N MET A 1 -2.80 -12.28 -55.69
CA MET A 1 -2.88 -10.82 -55.46
C MET A 1 -3.27 -10.62 -54.01
N ALA A 2 -2.37 -10.10 -53.17
CA ALA A 2 -2.67 -9.85 -51.76
C ALA A 2 -3.54 -8.58 -51.63
N PRO A 3 -4.53 -8.56 -50.72
CA PRO A 3 -5.35 -7.38 -50.51
C PRO A 3 -4.50 -6.26 -49.90
N THR A 4 -4.56 -5.07 -50.50
CA THR A 4 -3.94 -3.85 -50.00
C THR A 4 -4.56 -3.48 -48.64
N PRO A 5 -3.76 -3.13 -47.61
CA PRO A 5 -4.29 -2.74 -46.32
C PRO A 5 -5.11 -1.46 -46.46
N SER A 6 -6.37 -1.53 -46.01
CA SER A 6 -7.29 -0.40 -45.97
C SER A 6 -6.69 0.74 -45.15
N ARG A 7 -6.52 1.91 -45.76
CA ARG A 7 -6.15 3.15 -45.06
C ARG A 7 -7.21 3.45 -43.99
N LEU A 8 -6.76 3.62 -42.75
CA LEU A 8 -7.61 4.04 -41.62
C LEU A 8 -8.22 5.40 -41.92
N ARG A 9 -9.53 5.52 -41.74
CA ARG A 9 -10.26 6.77 -41.95
C ARG A 9 -10.29 7.58 -40.65
N PRO A 10 -10.45 8.91 -40.71
CA PRO A 10 -10.53 9.77 -39.52
C PRO A 10 -11.65 9.36 -38.55
N GLU A 11 -12.70 8.73 -39.07
CA GLU A 11 -13.86 8.19 -38.33
C GLU A 11 -13.47 7.05 -37.38
N ASP A 12 -12.36 6.36 -37.65
CA ASP A 12 -11.92 5.17 -36.93
C ASP A 12 -11.16 5.52 -35.63
N TYR A 13 -10.92 6.82 -35.37
CA TYR A 13 -10.23 7.31 -34.18
C TYR A 13 -11.22 7.79 -33.13
N ASN A 14 -10.97 7.45 -31.87
CA ASN A 14 -11.82 7.95 -30.78
C ASN A 14 -11.60 9.46 -30.52
N ALA A 15 -12.44 10.06 -29.68
CA ALA A 15 -12.36 11.49 -29.32
C ALA A 15 -11.01 11.93 -28.69
N PHE A 16 -10.15 10.97 -28.32
CA PHE A 16 -8.82 11.21 -27.76
C PHE A 16 -7.69 10.90 -28.75
N GLY A 17 -8.02 10.61 -30.01
CA GLY A 17 -7.07 10.39 -31.10
C GLY A 17 -6.39 9.01 -31.09
N TYR A 18 -6.97 8.01 -30.43
CA TYR A 18 -6.48 6.63 -30.50
C TYR A 18 -7.09 5.90 -31.68
N ASP A 19 -6.25 5.17 -32.43
CA ASP A 19 -6.73 4.20 -33.41
C ASP A 19 -7.36 2.98 -32.69
N PRO A 20 -8.06 2.09 -33.42
CA PRO A 20 -8.67 0.89 -32.83
C PRO A 20 -7.66 -0.07 -32.18
N ARG A 21 -6.36 0.12 -32.42
CA ARG A 21 -5.26 -0.71 -31.90
C ARG A 21 -4.57 -0.06 -30.69
N GLY A 22 -5.02 1.12 -30.24
CA GLY A 22 -4.55 1.79 -29.03
C GLY A 22 -3.23 2.55 -29.21
N THR A 23 -2.84 2.87 -30.43
CA THR A 23 -1.57 3.54 -30.74
C THR A 23 -1.71 5.07 -30.66
N ILE A 24 -0.83 5.71 -29.89
CA ILE A 24 -0.84 7.16 -29.61
C ILE A 24 -0.26 7.96 -30.80
N ALA A 25 -1.02 8.89 -31.36
CA ALA A 25 -0.54 9.88 -32.33
C ALA A 25 0.00 11.18 -31.66
N ASN A 26 0.20 11.18 -30.35
CA ASN A 26 0.01 12.38 -29.53
C ASN A 26 1.26 12.86 -28.78
N SER A 27 2.07 13.68 -29.46
CA SER A 27 2.92 14.69 -28.80
C SER A 27 2.86 16.04 -29.51
N ALA A 28 2.65 16.07 -30.82
CA ALA A 28 2.64 17.30 -31.59
C ALA A 28 1.31 18.10 -31.51
N ALA A 29 0.16 17.45 -31.34
CA ALA A 29 -1.13 18.16 -31.26
C ALA A 29 -1.27 19.01 -29.99
N LEU A 30 -0.58 18.65 -28.90
CA LEU A 30 -0.54 19.43 -27.67
C LEU A 30 0.31 20.72 -27.79
N LEU A 31 1.32 20.72 -28.67
CA LEU A 31 2.23 21.87 -28.82
C LEU A 31 1.79 22.85 -29.90
N PHE A 32 1.04 22.41 -30.91
CA PHE A 32 0.74 23.21 -32.10
C PHE A 32 -0.76 23.47 -32.34
N GLY A 33 -1.62 23.04 -31.42
CA GLY A 33 -3.07 23.27 -31.48
C GLY A 33 -3.82 22.27 -32.36
N ALA A 34 -5.14 22.26 -32.25
CA ALA A 34 -6.04 21.26 -32.86
C ALA A 34 -5.99 21.18 -34.40
N ASN A 35 -5.34 22.15 -35.05
CA ASN A 35 -5.29 22.26 -36.50
C ASN A 35 -3.91 21.88 -37.09
N TRP A 36 -2.95 21.47 -36.26
CA TRP A 36 -1.62 21.11 -36.73
C TRP A 36 -1.60 19.75 -37.41
N ARG A 37 -0.99 19.68 -38.60
CA ARG A 37 -0.81 18.47 -39.40
C ARG A 37 0.65 18.37 -39.82
N PRO A 38 1.31 17.21 -39.70
CA PRO A 38 2.59 17.00 -40.35
C PRO A 38 2.39 16.91 -41.86
N ASP A 39 3.25 17.59 -42.62
CA ASP A 39 3.29 17.51 -44.07
C ASP A 39 3.69 16.07 -44.48
N PRO A 40 2.84 15.32 -45.20
CA PRO A 40 3.08 13.91 -45.49
C PRO A 40 4.36 13.65 -46.31
N GLU A 41 4.90 14.68 -46.97
CA GLU A 41 6.15 14.57 -47.74
C GLU A 41 7.42 14.69 -46.88
N ASN A 42 7.29 15.08 -45.59
CA ASN A 42 8.43 15.38 -44.71
C ASN A 42 8.52 14.45 -43.48
N VAL A 43 7.81 13.33 -43.47
CA VAL A 43 7.92 12.33 -42.39
C VAL A 43 9.02 11.32 -42.76
N PRO A 44 10.18 11.31 -42.08
CA PRO A 44 11.21 10.32 -42.35
C PRO A 44 10.68 8.91 -42.06
N PRO A 45 11.02 7.91 -42.89
CA PRO A 45 10.58 6.53 -42.67
C PRO A 45 11.11 6.02 -41.32
N PRO A 46 10.34 5.19 -40.59
CA PRO A 46 10.79 4.66 -39.31
C PRO A 46 12.04 3.78 -39.51
N PRO A 47 13.08 3.95 -38.69
CA PRO A 47 14.27 3.11 -38.79
C PRO A 47 13.91 1.66 -38.46
N SER A 48 14.45 0.74 -39.28
CA SER A 48 14.32 -0.71 -39.11
C SER A 48 14.81 -1.17 -37.72
N PHE A 49 14.00 -1.98 -37.05
CA PHE A 49 14.31 -2.59 -35.75
C PHE A 49 15.52 -3.53 -35.83
N ASN A 50 16.71 -3.03 -35.46
CA ASN A 50 17.78 -3.84 -34.89
C ASN A 50 17.87 -3.51 -33.39
N MET A 51 17.92 -4.55 -32.55
CA MET A 51 17.93 -4.42 -31.08
C MET A 51 19.00 -3.45 -30.60
N PRO A 52 18.68 -2.44 -29.77
CA PRO A 52 19.68 -1.56 -29.20
C PRO A 52 20.36 -2.23 -27.99
N GLY A 53 21.70 -2.24 -28.00
CA GLY A 53 22.48 -2.44 -26.79
C GLY A 53 22.26 -1.29 -25.78
N PRO A 54 22.69 -1.47 -24.52
CA PRO A 54 22.42 -0.51 -23.44
C PRO A 54 23.02 0.88 -23.76
N PRO A 55 22.32 1.98 -23.43
CA PRO A 55 22.70 3.32 -23.84
C PRO A 55 24.00 3.76 -23.15
N ARG A 56 25.05 3.98 -23.94
CA ARG A 56 26.21 4.77 -23.52
C ARG A 56 25.83 6.24 -23.64
N TYR A 57 25.85 6.95 -22.52
CA TYR A 57 25.73 8.41 -22.50
C TYR A 57 26.94 9.02 -23.21
N GLY A 58 26.75 9.50 -24.44
CA GLY A 58 27.68 10.39 -25.13
C GLY A 58 27.49 11.84 -24.65
N PRO A 59 28.51 12.70 -24.84
CA PRO A 59 28.43 14.12 -24.48
C PRO A 59 27.34 14.84 -25.28
N PRO A 60 26.74 15.93 -24.74
CA PRO A 60 25.61 16.61 -25.36
C PRO A 60 25.97 17.17 -26.74
N ALA A 61 25.09 16.95 -27.72
CA ALA A 61 25.23 17.43 -29.08
C ALA A 61 25.15 18.97 -29.13
N GLY A 62 26.17 19.61 -29.72
CA GLY A 62 26.36 21.07 -29.76
C GLY A 62 25.46 21.85 -30.70
N PHE A 63 24.24 21.38 -31.01
CA PHE A 63 23.38 21.98 -32.05
C PHE A 63 21.98 22.39 -31.58
N GLN A 64 21.75 22.56 -30.27
CA GLN A 64 20.54 23.23 -29.79
C GLN A 64 20.80 24.71 -29.54
N LEU A 65 20.95 25.47 -30.63
CA LEU A 65 20.77 26.93 -30.61
C LEU A 65 19.36 27.22 -31.10
N GLY A 66 18.49 27.64 -30.17
CA GLY A 66 17.17 28.13 -30.50
C GLY A 66 17.27 29.41 -31.34
N TYR A 67 16.53 29.45 -32.45
CA TYR A 67 16.35 30.64 -33.26
C TYR A 67 15.76 31.77 -32.40
N LEU A 68 16.60 32.74 -32.02
CA LEU A 68 16.16 34.07 -31.60
C LEU A 68 16.32 35.02 -32.80
N PRO A 69 15.30 35.82 -33.14
CA PRO A 69 15.44 36.80 -34.21
C PRO A 69 16.55 37.81 -33.88
N GLY A 70 17.32 38.22 -34.89
CA GLY A 70 18.59 38.96 -34.76
C GLY A 70 18.55 40.32 -34.05
N ASN A 71 17.40 40.75 -33.53
CA ASN A 71 17.20 42.02 -32.86
C ASN A 71 16.72 41.85 -31.40
N PHE A 72 16.80 40.65 -30.83
CA PHE A 72 16.38 40.40 -29.45
C PHE A 72 17.42 40.95 -28.46
N ALA A 73 17.17 42.15 -27.93
CA ALA A 73 17.87 42.68 -26.77
C ALA A 73 17.13 42.23 -25.50
N PRO A 74 17.73 41.42 -24.62
CA PRO A 74 17.11 41.06 -23.34
C PRO A 74 17.00 42.32 -22.47
N GLY A 75 15.80 42.91 -22.43
CA GLY A 75 15.47 43.96 -21.47
C GLY A 75 15.40 43.36 -20.07
N ALA A 76 16.08 43.99 -19.11
CA ALA A 76 15.94 43.65 -17.69
C ALA A 76 14.45 43.65 -17.32
N PRO A 77 13.94 42.65 -16.59
CA PRO A 77 12.53 42.60 -16.22
C PRO A 77 12.18 43.87 -15.46
N SER A 78 11.32 44.71 -16.04
CA SER A 78 10.70 45.81 -15.32
C SER A 78 9.90 45.20 -14.18
N THR A 79 10.34 45.50 -12.96
CA THR A 79 9.64 45.20 -11.71
C THR A 79 8.18 45.66 -11.82
N GLY A 80 7.25 44.72 -11.89
CA GLY A 80 5.85 45.06 -12.04
C GLY A 80 4.92 43.91 -11.73
N TYR A 81 4.74 43.57 -10.45
CA TYR A 81 3.54 42.86 -9.99
C TYR A 81 3.11 43.14 -8.54
N LEU A 82 3.57 44.24 -7.91
CA LEU A 82 3.10 44.64 -6.58
C LEU A 82 2.98 46.17 -6.44
N ALA A 83 2.08 46.79 -7.21
CA ALA A 83 1.69 48.18 -6.99
C ALA A 83 0.18 48.36 -7.18
N ALA A 84 -0.58 48.06 -6.13
CA ALA A 84 -1.94 48.56 -5.95
C ALA A 84 -2.24 48.73 -4.44
N VAL A 85 -1.52 49.63 -3.78
CA VAL A 85 -1.97 50.24 -2.52
C VAL A 85 -1.65 51.75 -2.60
N PRO A 86 -2.66 52.63 -2.73
CA PRO A 86 -2.43 54.07 -2.68
C PRO A 86 -2.27 54.51 -1.22
N GLY A 87 -1.16 55.14 -0.85
CA GLY A 87 -1.08 55.84 0.44
C GLY A 87 0.28 56.04 1.11
N TYR A 88 1.42 55.61 0.55
CA TYR A 88 2.71 55.84 1.20
C TYR A 88 3.49 57.00 0.57
N VAL A 89 3.60 58.08 1.34
CA VAL A 89 4.50 59.21 1.10
C VAL A 89 5.94 58.71 1.27
N ALA A 90 6.70 58.69 0.18
CA ALA A 90 8.12 58.32 0.21
C ALA A 90 8.96 59.50 0.73
N GLY A 91 9.57 59.34 1.90
CA GLY A 91 10.72 60.14 2.32
C GLY A 91 12.01 59.64 1.66
N PRO A 92 13.05 60.48 1.56
CA PRO A 92 14.31 60.13 0.91
C PRO A 92 15.07 59.11 1.76
N THR A 93 14.93 57.83 1.43
CA THR A 93 15.69 56.76 2.06
C THR A 93 16.88 56.43 1.17
N THR A 94 18.06 56.89 1.58
CA THR A 94 19.36 56.42 1.07
C THR A 94 19.44 54.91 1.31
N MET A 95 19.26 54.12 0.26
CA MET A 95 19.46 52.68 0.34
C MET A 95 20.97 52.37 0.30
N PRO A 96 21.51 51.60 1.26
CA PRO A 96 22.83 51.04 1.13
C PRO A 96 22.81 50.01 -0.01
N GLN A 97 23.74 50.20 -0.93
CA GLN A 97 24.01 49.32 -2.06
C GLN A 97 24.28 47.90 -1.53
N ALA A 98 23.29 47.01 -1.69
CA ALA A 98 23.46 45.60 -1.43
C ALA A 98 24.47 45.05 -2.46
N THR A 99 25.72 44.92 -2.03
CA THR A 99 26.69 44.06 -2.70
C THR A 99 26.10 42.66 -2.73
N THR A 100 25.62 42.26 -3.90
CA THR A 100 25.39 40.86 -4.23
C THR A 100 26.74 40.16 -4.15
N ALA A 101 27.08 39.71 -2.94
CA ALA A 101 28.10 38.71 -2.73
C ALA A 101 27.66 37.50 -3.55
N HIS A 102 28.35 37.30 -4.68
CA HIS A 102 28.33 36.04 -5.38
C HIS A 102 28.60 34.97 -4.32
N ALA A 103 27.61 34.14 -4.05
CA ALA A 103 27.76 32.94 -3.24
C ALA A 103 28.92 32.17 -3.86
N GLU A 104 30.07 32.33 -3.22
CA GLU A 104 31.30 31.67 -3.57
C GLU A 104 30.95 30.19 -3.63
N LYS A 105 31.18 29.59 -4.80
CA LYS A 105 30.96 28.17 -5.06
C LYS A 105 31.90 27.44 -4.12
N ASP A 106 31.41 27.19 -2.90
CA ASP A 106 32.16 26.58 -1.83
C ASP A 106 32.67 25.25 -2.36
N SER A 107 33.98 25.19 -2.53
CA SER A 107 34.64 24.22 -3.38
C SER A 107 34.73 22.90 -2.64
N GLY A 108 33.62 22.16 -2.66
CA GLY A 108 33.63 20.70 -2.74
C GLY A 108 34.31 19.93 -1.60
N ALA A 109 34.48 20.52 -0.41
CA ALA A 109 34.82 19.73 0.76
C ALA A 109 33.62 18.81 1.06
N ARG A 110 33.75 17.52 0.73
CA ARG A 110 32.74 16.51 1.07
C ARG A 110 32.51 16.61 2.56
N ARG A 111 31.25 16.79 2.98
CA ARG A 111 30.89 16.87 4.38
C ARG A 111 31.24 15.53 5.03
N GLN A 112 32.23 15.53 5.91
CA GLN A 112 32.55 14.36 6.71
C GLN A 112 31.38 14.12 7.67
N ILE A 113 30.79 12.93 7.61
CA ILE A 113 29.63 12.57 8.42
C ILE A 113 30.13 11.76 9.61
N ASP A 114 30.34 12.44 10.74
CA ASP A 114 30.83 11.80 11.97
C ASP A 114 29.74 11.00 12.70
N ASN A 115 28.47 11.27 12.39
CA ASN A 115 27.32 10.72 13.09
C ASN A 115 26.26 10.16 12.14
N PHE A 116 25.65 9.03 12.49
CA PHE A 116 24.51 8.46 11.79
C PHE A 116 23.32 8.29 12.73
N ILE A 117 22.12 8.28 12.14
CA ILE A 117 20.86 8.19 12.89
C ILE A 117 20.35 6.75 12.84
N VAL A 118 20.06 6.22 14.02
CA VAL A 118 19.42 4.93 14.24
C VAL A 118 18.02 5.16 14.77
N VAL A 119 17.05 4.47 14.18
CA VAL A 119 15.66 4.45 14.60
C VAL A 119 15.35 3.08 15.18
N ILE A 120 14.86 3.05 16.41
CA ILE A 120 14.46 1.82 17.10
C ILE A 120 12.94 1.78 17.08
N GLU A 121 12.41 0.73 16.47
CA GLU A 121 10.98 0.53 16.28
C GLU A 121 10.50 -0.57 17.23
N THR A 122 9.73 -0.17 18.24
CA THR A 122 9.00 -1.09 19.12
C THR A 122 7.51 -0.97 18.83
N ASP A 123 6.71 -1.93 19.29
CA ASP A 123 5.25 -1.90 19.12
C ASP A 123 4.61 -0.66 19.73
N VAL A 124 5.24 -0.10 20.77
CA VAL A 124 4.68 0.99 21.56
C VAL A 124 5.28 2.33 21.15
N GLN A 125 6.54 2.34 20.73
CA GLN A 125 7.31 3.58 20.56
C GLN A 125 8.34 3.48 19.43
N ARG A 126 8.51 4.61 18.73
CA ARG A 126 9.64 4.86 17.83
C ARG A 126 10.62 5.80 18.54
N LYS A 127 11.87 5.36 18.75
CA LYS A 127 12.94 6.15 19.36
C LYS A 127 14.03 6.43 18.34
N GLU A 128 14.54 7.65 18.29
CA GLU A 128 15.63 8.05 17.39
C GLU A 128 16.89 8.34 18.21
N ILE A 129 18.01 7.76 17.81
CA ILE A 129 19.30 7.86 18.50
C ILE A 129 20.37 8.20 17.47
N THR A 130 21.16 9.22 17.78
CA THR A 130 22.32 9.59 16.97
C THR A 130 23.57 8.95 17.57
N LEU A 131 24.32 8.22 16.74
CA LEU A 131 25.54 7.52 17.15
C LEU A 131 26.71 7.94 16.27
N ASN A 132 27.91 7.92 16.83
CA ASN A 132 29.15 8.23 16.11
C ASN A 132 29.49 7.08 15.14
N SER A 133 30.08 7.39 13.98
CA SER A 133 30.53 6.40 12.99
C SER A 133 31.55 5.41 13.55
N ASP A 134 32.34 5.85 14.53
CA ASP A 134 33.48 5.09 15.08
C ASP A 134 33.09 4.28 16.33
N ILE A 135 31.80 4.14 16.64
CA ILE A 135 31.33 3.41 17.81
C ILE A 135 31.74 1.92 17.75
N PRO A 136 32.34 1.35 18.81
CA PRO A 136 32.62 -0.08 18.88
C PRO A 136 31.32 -0.91 18.83
N TYR A 137 31.38 -2.09 18.21
CA TYR A 137 30.20 -2.96 18.05
C TYR A 137 29.54 -3.32 19.39
N GLU A 138 30.31 -3.60 20.43
CA GLU A 138 29.77 -3.97 21.75
C GLU A 138 28.99 -2.82 22.41
N ASP A 139 29.50 -1.59 22.32
CA ASP A 139 28.81 -0.40 22.85
C ASP A 139 27.57 -0.09 22.01
N PHE A 140 27.68 -0.19 20.69
CA PHE A 140 26.53 -0.09 19.79
C PHE A 140 25.44 -1.09 20.16
N ARG A 141 25.79 -2.38 20.25
CA ARG A 141 24.84 -3.46 20.56
C ARG A 141 24.21 -3.26 21.92
N SER A 142 25.00 -2.92 22.95
CA SER A 142 24.52 -2.62 24.30
C SER A 142 23.48 -1.48 24.29
N ARG A 143 23.76 -0.37 23.60
CA ARG A 143 22.83 0.77 23.50
C ARG A 143 21.55 0.43 22.76
N ILE A 144 21.62 -0.30 21.64
CA ILE A 144 20.43 -0.71 20.89
C ILE A 144 19.59 -1.68 21.71
N CYS A 145 20.21 -2.68 22.34
CA CYS A 145 19.51 -3.67 23.17
C CYS A 145 18.86 -3.02 24.40
N ALA A 146 19.54 -2.07 25.06
CA ALA A 146 18.99 -1.31 26.18
C ALA A 146 17.76 -0.47 25.78
N ASN A 147 17.69 0.02 24.54
CA ASN A 147 16.53 0.78 24.06
C ASN A 147 15.39 -0.11 23.55
N LEU A 148 15.68 -1.37 23.22
CA LEU A 148 14.70 -2.42 22.89
C LEU A 148 14.20 -3.16 24.13
N ASP A 149 14.77 -2.89 25.31
CA ASP A 149 14.51 -3.63 26.56
C ASP A 149 14.80 -5.14 26.45
N VAL A 150 15.85 -5.52 25.72
CA VAL A 150 16.27 -6.93 25.54
C VAL A 150 17.68 -7.14 26.06
N SER A 151 17.98 -8.32 26.59
CA SER A 151 19.35 -8.69 26.97
C SER A 151 20.23 -8.78 25.71
N PRO A 152 21.45 -8.22 25.72
CA PRO A 152 22.34 -8.29 24.57
C PRO A 152 22.61 -9.74 24.19
N GLU A 153 22.84 -10.66 25.12
CA GLU A 153 23.23 -12.06 24.81
C GLU A 153 22.18 -12.83 24.01
N THR A 154 20.89 -12.56 24.23
CA THR A 154 19.78 -13.28 23.60
C THR A 154 19.19 -12.57 22.38
N ALA A 155 19.56 -11.30 22.17
CA ALA A 155 18.96 -10.47 21.13
C ALA A 155 19.52 -10.80 19.74
N GLU A 156 18.61 -11.11 18.80
CA GLU A 156 18.92 -11.22 17.37
C GLU A 156 18.57 -9.91 16.68
N LEU A 157 19.52 -8.99 16.60
CA LEU A 157 19.30 -7.67 16.01
C LEU A 157 19.12 -7.78 14.49
N GLY A 158 17.95 -7.36 14.01
CA GLY A 158 17.67 -7.15 12.60
C GLY A 158 17.76 -5.66 12.24
N TYR A 159 18.24 -5.36 11.03
CA TYR A 159 18.32 -4.00 10.51
C TYR A 159 17.65 -3.86 9.13
N ARG A 160 17.20 -2.65 8.81
CA ARG A 160 16.79 -2.25 7.45
C ARG A 160 17.12 -0.79 7.18
N TYR A 161 17.35 -0.46 5.91
CA TYR A 161 17.56 0.92 5.47
C TYR A 161 16.22 1.64 5.28
N GLY A 162 16.17 2.92 5.64
CA GLY A 162 15.06 3.78 5.27
C GLY A 162 15.45 5.26 5.29
N LYS A 163 14.44 6.13 5.26
CA LYS A 163 14.61 7.59 5.27
C LYS A 163 13.93 8.14 6.51
N LEU A 164 14.48 9.20 7.11
CA LEU A 164 14.01 9.76 8.39
C LEU A 164 12.49 10.06 8.39
N ASN A 165 11.96 10.55 7.27
CA ASN A 165 10.56 10.96 7.13
C ASN A 165 9.70 10.06 6.22
N SER A 166 10.21 8.92 5.76
CA SER A 166 9.43 8.05 4.86
C SER A 166 8.78 6.91 5.63
N THR A 167 7.46 6.79 5.48
CA THR A 167 6.69 5.61 5.89
C THR A 167 6.90 4.43 4.93
N GLU A 168 7.60 4.61 3.80
CA GLU A 168 7.85 3.54 2.82
C GLU A 168 8.79 2.46 3.35
N GLY A 169 9.60 2.77 4.36
CA GLY A 169 10.50 1.81 5.02
C GLY A 169 9.78 0.61 5.64
N VAL A 170 8.47 0.72 5.89
CA VAL A 170 7.67 -0.31 6.57
C VAL A 170 7.68 -1.65 5.84
N ARG A 171 7.91 -1.69 4.52
CA ARG A 171 7.81 -2.92 3.71
C ARG A 171 9.09 -3.71 3.52
N SER A 172 10.27 -3.16 3.83
CA SER A 172 11.51 -3.93 3.65
C SER A 172 11.69 -4.94 4.78
N LYS A 173 12.10 -6.16 4.40
CA LYS A 173 12.43 -7.25 5.33
C LYS A 173 13.67 -6.85 6.14
N TYR A 174 13.65 -7.14 7.44
CA TYR A 174 14.83 -6.97 8.29
C TYR A 174 15.90 -8.02 7.93
N THR A 175 17.15 -7.57 7.83
CA THR A 175 18.33 -8.40 7.62
C THR A 175 19.02 -8.62 8.96
N LEU A 176 19.46 -9.84 9.26
CA LEU A 176 20.17 -10.17 10.50
C LEU A 176 21.54 -9.47 10.55
N LEU A 177 21.85 -8.84 11.68
CA LEU A 177 23.18 -8.29 11.99
C LEU A 177 23.99 -9.34 12.76
N ALA A 178 24.68 -10.22 12.04
CA ALA A 178 25.38 -11.36 12.64
C ALA A 178 26.59 -10.95 13.50
N ASP A 179 27.52 -10.17 12.93
CA ASP A 179 28.84 -9.96 13.53
C ASP A 179 29.27 -8.48 13.49
N ALA A 180 30.33 -8.18 14.25
CA ALA A 180 31.00 -6.88 14.24
C ALA A 180 31.49 -6.45 12.84
N GLN A 181 31.86 -7.40 11.98
CA GLN A 181 32.26 -7.10 10.59
C GLN A 181 31.06 -6.63 9.75
N ALA A 182 29.90 -7.30 9.87
CA ALA A 182 28.68 -6.90 9.20
C ALA A 182 28.24 -5.50 9.67
N PHE A 183 28.43 -5.19 10.95
CA PHE A 183 28.19 -3.85 11.49
C PHE A 183 29.09 -2.78 10.87
N ARG A 184 30.40 -3.02 10.75
CA ARG A 184 31.32 -2.06 10.10
C ARG A 184 30.94 -1.79 8.65
N GLN A 185 30.57 -2.84 7.90
CA GLN A 185 30.09 -2.70 6.53
C GLN A 185 28.79 -1.91 6.47
N LEU A 186 27.85 -2.20 7.38
CA LEU A 186 26.58 -1.49 7.49
C LEU A 186 26.79 0.01 7.73
N VAL A 187 27.62 0.38 8.70
CA VAL A 187 27.93 1.79 9.01
C VAL A 187 28.64 2.46 7.83
N SER A 188 29.64 1.81 7.23
CA SER A 188 30.34 2.33 6.05
C SER A 188 29.37 2.63 4.91
N ASN A 189 28.43 1.71 4.63
CA ASN A 189 27.44 1.90 3.57
C ASN A 189 26.48 3.06 3.87
N VAL A 190 26.06 3.24 5.13
CA VAL A 190 25.18 4.35 5.52
C VAL A 190 25.91 5.68 5.42
N VAL A 191 27.13 5.77 5.91
CA VAL A 191 27.96 6.97 5.82
C VAL A 191 28.17 7.35 4.35
N GLU A 192 28.60 6.40 3.52
CA GLU A 192 28.78 6.64 2.07
C GLU A 192 27.49 7.05 1.38
N THR A 193 26.36 6.43 1.72
CA THR A 193 25.05 6.79 1.15
C THR A 193 24.66 8.21 1.58
N ASN A 194 24.91 8.58 2.82
CA ASN A 194 24.60 9.90 3.35
C ASN A 194 25.52 10.98 2.80
N GLU A 195 26.80 10.70 2.56
CA GLU A 195 27.73 11.61 1.90
C GLU A 195 27.32 11.90 0.45
N ARG A 196 26.77 10.89 -0.23
CA ARG A 196 26.25 11.01 -1.60
C ARG A 196 24.87 11.68 -1.66
N ALA A 197 24.06 11.52 -0.62
CA ALA A 197 22.69 12.01 -0.59
C ALA A 197 22.66 13.54 -0.41
N ARG A 198 22.09 14.24 -1.40
CA ARG A 198 22.00 15.72 -1.37
C ARG A 198 20.86 16.24 -0.50
N THR A 199 19.79 15.47 -0.32
CA THR A 199 18.52 15.98 0.19
C THR A 199 17.89 15.13 1.30
N GLN A 200 18.25 13.85 1.41
CA GLN A 200 17.59 12.93 2.35
C GLN A 200 18.61 12.08 3.09
N THR A 201 18.57 12.17 4.42
CA THR A 201 19.39 11.33 5.29
C THR A 201 18.82 9.91 5.35
N THR A 202 19.66 8.95 4.99
CA THR A 202 19.43 7.52 5.19
C THR A 202 19.59 7.20 6.66
N VAL A 203 18.62 6.50 7.22
CA VAL A 203 18.59 6.07 8.61
C VAL A 203 18.51 4.55 8.68
N LEU A 204 19.02 3.98 9.77
CA LEU A 204 18.92 2.55 10.03
C LEU A 204 17.79 2.26 11.01
N TYR A 205 16.89 1.36 10.64
CA TYR A 205 15.86 0.88 11.53
C TYR A 205 16.30 -0.44 12.15
N PHE A 206 16.22 -0.55 13.47
CA PHE A 206 16.55 -1.76 14.22
C PHE A 206 15.34 -2.32 14.97
N ALA A 207 15.25 -3.64 15.01
CA ALA A 207 14.28 -4.40 15.77
C ALA A 207 14.89 -5.75 16.19
N ASP A 208 14.36 -6.36 17.25
CA ASP A 208 14.69 -7.74 17.61
C ASP A 208 13.88 -8.73 16.75
N LEU A 209 14.58 -9.58 16.00
CA LEU A 209 13.96 -10.59 15.15
C LEU A 209 13.17 -11.63 15.94
N ASN A 210 13.54 -11.92 17.19
CA ASN A 210 12.81 -12.86 18.03
C ASN A 210 11.44 -12.31 18.39
N ILE A 211 11.38 -11.04 18.80
CA ILE A 211 10.12 -10.33 19.06
C ILE A 211 9.25 -10.30 17.79
N LEU A 212 9.84 -9.97 16.63
CA LEU A 212 9.10 -9.96 15.36
C LEU A 212 8.55 -11.34 14.96
N ARG A 213 9.31 -12.42 15.18
CA ARG A 213 8.83 -13.80 14.94
C ARG A 213 7.66 -14.15 15.85
N ASP A 214 7.75 -13.81 17.14
CA ASP A 214 6.69 -14.11 18.10
C ASP A 214 5.43 -13.29 17.83
N GLN A 215 5.57 -12.04 17.40
CA GLN A 215 4.44 -11.25 16.91
C GLN A 215 3.82 -11.87 15.67
N ALA A 216 4.62 -12.33 14.70
CA ALA A 216 4.11 -13.00 13.51
C ALA A 216 3.31 -14.26 13.88
N LYS A 217 3.84 -15.09 14.80
CA LYS A 217 3.11 -16.25 15.35
C LYS A 217 1.80 -15.85 16.03
N LYS A 218 1.81 -14.81 16.87
CA LYS A 218 0.60 -14.28 17.53
C LYS A 218 -0.43 -13.77 16.52
N LYS A 219 0.01 -13.08 15.46
CA LYS A 219 -0.87 -12.61 14.38
C LYS A 219 -1.47 -13.76 13.59
N MET A 220 -0.69 -14.80 13.31
CA MET A 220 -1.18 -16.02 12.67
C MET A 220 -2.19 -16.77 13.55
N ALA A 221 -2.00 -16.82 14.86
CA ALA A 221 -2.94 -17.44 15.79
C ALA A 221 -4.26 -16.64 15.93
N LYS A 222 -4.17 -15.30 16.00
CA LYS A 222 -5.34 -14.41 16.15
C LYS A 222 -6.17 -14.28 14.88
N LYS A 223 -5.55 -14.42 13.72
CA LYS A 223 -6.26 -14.54 12.44
C LYS A 223 -6.86 -15.93 12.40
N GLY A 224 -7.86 -16.13 13.27
CA GLY A 224 -8.48 -17.42 13.56
C GLY A 224 -8.64 -18.16 12.26
N GLN A 225 -8.04 -19.35 12.22
CA GLN A 225 -8.06 -20.25 11.08
C GLN A 225 -9.46 -20.17 10.49
N LYS A 226 -9.59 -19.43 9.38
CA LYS A 226 -10.87 -19.34 8.69
C LYS A 226 -11.17 -20.78 8.41
N ARG A 227 -12.19 -21.34 9.08
CA ARG A 227 -12.66 -22.70 8.84
C ARG A 227 -12.77 -22.77 7.34
N ASN A 228 -11.87 -23.54 6.72
CA ASN A 228 -11.96 -23.66 5.29
C ASN A 228 -13.35 -24.26 5.05
N ARG A 229 -14.03 -23.81 4.01
CA ARG A 229 -15.37 -24.34 3.68
C ARG A 229 -15.39 -25.88 3.58
N THR A 230 -14.23 -26.50 3.42
CA THR A 230 -13.99 -27.94 3.48
C THR A 230 -14.17 -28.57 4.86
N ASP A 231 -13.98 -27.84 5.96
CA ASP A 231 -14.17 -28.35 7.33
C ASP A 231 -15.64 -28.34 7.76
N ASP A 232 -16.49 -27.52 7.12
CA ASP A 232 -17.96 -27.50 7.31
C ASP A 232 -18.70 -28.42 6.32
N ILE A 233 -17.98 -29.11 5.42
CA ILE A 233 -18.54 -30.17 4.60
C ILE A 233 -18.33 -31.47 5.39
N PRO A 234 -19.39 -32.23 5.73
CA PRO A 234 -19.24 -33.56 6.32
C PRO A 234 -18.24 -34.36 5.50
N PRO A 235 -17.38 -35.20 6.10
CA PRO A 235 -16.44 -36.02 5.36
C PRO A 235 -17.21 -37.01 4.47
N ASP A 236 -17.63 -36.54 3.30
CA ASP A 236 -18.05 -37.38 2.21
C ASP A 236 -16.78 -38.06 1.72
N VAL A 237 -16.75 -39.33 2.05
CA VAL A 237 -15.98 -40.44 1.49
C VAL A 237 -15.19 -40.05 0.23
N VAL A 238 -13.90 -40.43 0.22
CA VAL A 238 -12.96 -40.40 -0.91
C VAL A 238 -12.05 -39.15 -1.00
N ALA A 239 -11.20 -38.96 0.01
CA ALA A 239 -10.05 -38.04 -0.01
C ALA A 239 -8.85 -38.53 -0.86
N THR A 240 -9.01 -39.56 -1.70
CA THR A 240 -7.93 -40.13 -2.54
C THR A 240 -7.74 -39.42 -3.89
N ASN A 241 -8.49 -38.36 -4.19
CA ASN A 241 -8.53 -37.78 -5.55
C ASN A 241 -7.53 -36.64 -5.80
N SER A 242 -6.77 -36.19 -4.79
CA SER A 242 -5.80 -35.10 -4.95
C SER A 242 -4.68 -35.48 -5.92
N ASP A 243 -4.09 -36.66 -5.75
CA ASP A 243 -2.93 -37.09 -6.53
C ASP A 243 -3.29 -37.42 -7.99
N MET A 244 -4.47 -38.01 -8.22
CA MET A 244 -4.94 -38.29 -9.58
C MET A 244 -5.11 -37.02 -10.40
N SER A 245 -5.56 -35.92 -9.79
CA SER A 245 -5.75 -34.65 -10.51
C SER A 245 -4.44 -34.09 -11.08
N SER A 246 -3.31 -34.31 -10.41
CA SER A 246 -1.99 -33.87 -10.87
C SER A 246 -1.50 -34.67 -12.09
N ALA A 247 -1.75 -35.99 -12.09
CA ALA A 247 -1.41 -36.87 -13.21
C ALA A 247 -2.24 -36.54 -14.46
N HIS A 248 -3.55 -36.32 -14.30
CA HIS A 248 -4.42 -35.88 -15.39
C HIS A 248 -4.04 -34.49 -15.92
N PHE A 249 -3.62 -33.57 -15.06
CA PHE A 249 -3.17 -32.23 -15.49
C PHE A 249 -1.90 -32.30 -16.36
N LYS A 250 -0.90 -33.11 -15.97
CA LYS A 250 0.30 -33.33 -16.79
C LYS A 250 -0.08 -33.93 -18.16
N LYS A 251 -0.90 -34.99 -18.17
CA LYS A 251 -1.38 -35.63 -19.41
C LYS A 251 -2.12 -34.65 -20.33
N LEU A 252 -3.00 -33.83 -19.76
CA LEU A 252 -3.78 -32.85 -20.50
C LEU A 252 -2.90 -31.72 -21.07
N THR A 253 -1.98 -31.16 -20.28
CA THR A 253 -1.13 -30.05 -20.73
C THR A 253 -0.14 -30.46 -21.83
N THR A 254 0.38 -31.70 -21.80
CA THR A 254 1.16 -32.26 -22.90
C THR A 254 0.32 -32.36 -24.18
N HIS A 255 -0.95 -32.77 -24.07
CA HIS A 255 -1.82 -32.90 -25.25
C HIS A 255 -2.30 -31.58 -25.83
N LEU A 256 -2.55 -30.57 -24.99
CA LEU A 256 -3.03 -29.25 -25.42
C LEU A 256 -1.92 -28.35 -26.00
N GLN A 257 -0.65 -28.79 -25.98
CA GLN A 257 0.45 -27.97 -26.45
C GLN A 257 0.33 -27.69 -27.96
N CYS A 258 0.03 -26.44 -28.31
CA CYS A 258 -0.21 -26.04 -29.68
C CYS A 258 1.09 -25.61 -30.37
N SER A 259 1.41 -26.23 -31.50
CA SER A 259 2.58 -25.87 -32.33
C SER A 259 2.50 -24.46 -32.91
N VAL A 260 1.29 -23.91 -33.10
CA VAL A 260 1.08 -22.58 -33.68
C VAL A 260 1.28 -21.46 -32.65
N HIS A 261 0.70 -21.62 -31.45
CA HIS A 261 0.66 -20.55 -30.45
C HIS A 261 1.70 -20.70 -29.32
N SER A 262 2.47 -21.80 -29.29
CA SER A 262 3.39 -22.13 -28.19
C SER A 262 2.76 -22.08 -26.79
N ARG A 263 1.43 -22.23 -26.71
CA ARG A 263 0.58 -22.20 -25.52
C ARG A 263 -0.42 -23.35 -25.58
N TRP A 264 -1.15 -23.60 -24.50
CA TRP A 264 -2.20 -24.61 -24.48
C TRP A 264 -3.42 -24.13 -25.26
N CYS A 265 -3.82 -24.89 -26.29
CA CYS A 265 -5.01 -24.61 -27.06
C CYS A 265 -5.82 -25.89 -27.27
N TYR A 266 -7.13 -25.77 -27.14
CA TYR A 266 -8.07 -26.78 -27.58
C TYR A 266 -8.33 -26.61 -29.08
N ILE A 267 -8.13 -27.68 -29.86
CA ILE A 267 -8.28 -27.66 -31.31
C ILE A 267 -9.65 -28.23 -31.66
N HIS A 268 -10.58 -27.34 -32.03
CA HIS A 268 -11.91 -27.74 -32.47
C HIS A 268 -11.95 -27.86 -34.00
N ARG A 269 -12.26 -29.05 -34.50
CA ARG A 269 -12.39 -29.36 -35.94
C ARG A 269 -13.87 -29.43 -36.31
N SER A 270 -14.45 -28.31 -36.70
CA SER A 270 -15.83 -28.25 -37.18
C SER A 270 -15.88 -27.77 -38.63
N GLY A 271 -16.52 -28.56 -39.50
CA GLY A 271 -16.76 -28.16 -40.89
C GLY A 271 -15.49 -28.03 -41.75
N GLY A 272 -14.43 -28.77 -41.46
CA GLY A 272 -13.17 -28.73 -42.20
C GLY A 272 -12.23 -27.58 -41.83
N ALA A 273 -12.69 -26.60 -41.04
CA ALA A 273 -11.84 -25.57 -40.45
C ALA A 273 -11.27 -26.02 -39.10
N THR A 274 -9.98 -25.76 -38.88
CA THR A 274 -9.31 -25.97 -37.59
C THR A 274 -9.34 -24.64 -36.82
N THR A 275 -10.04 -24.63 -35.68
CA THR A 275 -10.10 -23.45 -34.79
C THR A 275 -9.35 -23.75 -33.50
N HIS A 276 -8.48 -22.83 -33.10
CA HIS A 276 -7.67 -22.97 -31.89
C HIS A 276 -8.25 -22.06 -30.81
N VAL A 277 -8.74 -22.65 -29.72
CA VAL A 277 -9.26 -21.92 -28.57
C VAL A 277 -8.21 -21.94 -27.46
N PRO A 278 -7.65 -20.81 -27.02
CA PRO A 278 -6.65 -20.79 -25.96
C PRO A 278 -7.25 -21.25 -24.63
N VAL A 279 -6.51 -22.09 -23.90
CA VAL A 279 -6.95 -22.64 -22.61
C VAL A 279 -6.09 -22.05 -21.50
N ASP A 280 -6.72 -21.35 -20.54
CA ASP A 280 -6.06 -20.81 -19.35
C ASP A 280 -5.72 -21.91 -18.33
N VAL A 281 -4.76 -21.67 -17.44
CA VAL A 281 -4.33 -22.60 -16.38
C VAL A 281 -5.51 -23.06 -15.53
N LYS A 282 -6.44 -22.15 -15.23
CA LYS A 282 -7.66 -22.45 -14.46
C LYS A 282 -8.58 -23.41 -15.21
N ALA A 283 -8.75 -23.20 -16.52
CA ALA A 283 -9.54 -24.04 -17.39
C ALA A 283 -8.93 -25.45 -17.53
N ALA A 284 -7.61 -25.53 -17.72
CA ALA A 284 -6.88 -26.81 -17.75
C ALA A 284 -6.96 -27.56 -16.41
N THR A 285 -6.90 -26.84 -15.28
CA THR A 285 -7.03 -27.44 -13.93
C THR A 285 -8.43 -27.98 -13.70
N LEU A 286 -9.47 -27.25 -14.10
CA LEU A 286 -10.86 -27.70 -14.00
C LEU A 286 -11.09 -28.93 -14.88
N TRP A 287 -10.55 -28.93 -16.10
CA TRP A 287 -10.60 -30.07 -17.01
C TRP A 287 -9.91 -31.30 -16.41
N ALA A 288 -8.70 -31.16 -15.90
CA ALA A 288 -7.99 -32.26 -15.24
C ALA A 288 -8.77 -32.85 -14.04
N LYS A 289 -9.47 -31.99 -13.28
CA LYS A 289 -10.37 -32.44 -12.20
C LYS A 289 -11.60 -33.17 -12.71
N ALA A 290 -12.18 -32.74 -13.83
CA ALA A 290 -13.30 -33.45 -14.48
C ALA A 290 -12.84 -34.80 -15.04
N MET A 291 -11.62 -34.89 -15.58
CA MET A 291 -11.01 -36.16 -15.99
C MET A 291 -10.81 -37.12 -14.81
N ALA A 292 -10.40 -36.61 -13.65
CA ALA A 292 -10.25 -37.42 -12.44
C ALA A 292 -11.59 -37.95 -11.89
N ARG A 293 -12.72 -37.42 -12.36
CA ARG A 293 -14.08 -37.87 -12.04
C ARG A 293 -14.72 -38.68 -13.16
N ASP A 294 -13.97 -38.98 -14.22
CA ASP A 294 -14.46 -39.61 -15.45
C ASP A 294 -15.62 -38.84 -16.14
N GLU A 295 -15.75 -37.54 -15.87
CA GLU A 295 -16.77 -36.65 -16.49
C GLU A 295 -16.29 -36.06 -17.82
N ALA A 296 -14.99 -36.11 -18.09
CA ALA A 296 -14.36 -35.58 -19.29
C ALA A 296 -13.15 -36.43 -19.68
N ASP A 297 -12.73 -36.34 -20.93
CA ASP A 297 -11.51 -37.01 -21.42
C ASP A 297 -10.55 -35.97 -22.03
N VAL A 298 -9.40 -36.42 -22.55
CA VAL A 298 -8.35 -35.53 -23.11
C VAL A 298 -8.81 -34.80 -24.38
N TYR A 299 -9.82 -35.32 -25.09
CA TYR A 299 -10.31 -34.81 -26.37
C TYR A 299 -11.64 -34.07 -26.24
N ASN A 300 -12.43 -34.37 -25.21
CA ASN A 300 -13.75 -33.86 -24.94
C ASN A 300 -13.70 -32.99 -23.67
N PRO A 301 -13.59 -31.66 -23.81
CA PRO A 301 -13.59 -30.77 -22.66
C PRO A 301 -14.91 -30.89 -21.87
N PRO A 302 -14.89 -30.74 -20.54
CA PRO A 302 -16.11 -30.69 -19.75
C PRO A 302 -17.03 -29.59 -20.28
N GLN A 303 -18.35 -29.85 -20.32
CA GLN A 303 -19.36 -28.90 -20.81
C GLN A 303 -19.27 -27.52 -20.11
N VAL A 304 -18.74 -27.52 -18.89
CA VAL A 304 -18.53 -26.34 -18.03
C VAL A 304 -17.45 -25.38 -18.58
N LEU A 305 -16.58 -25.82 -19.51
CA LEU A 305 -15.62 -24.92 -20.19
C LEU A 305 -16.28 -24.02 -21.23
N GLY A 306 -17.50 -24.35 -21.65
CA GLY A 306 -18.34 -23.51 -22.49
C GLY A 306 -18.99 -22.35 -21.73
N PHE A 307 -18.42 -21.89 -20.60
CA PHE A 307 -18.77 -20.58 -20.05
C PHE A 307 -18.33 -19.53 -21.05
N ASP A 308 -19.25 -19.28 -21.98
CA ASP A 308 -19.38 -18.09 -22.77
C ASP A 308 -18.81 -16.95 -21.92
N HIS A 309 -17.68 -16.40 -22.36
CA HIS A 309 -17.13 -15.18 -21.78
C HIS A 309 -18.12 -14.08 -22.14
N GLN A 310 -19.32 -14.11 -21.53
CA GLN A 310 -20.25 -13.01 -21.59
C GLN A 310 -19.43 -11.83 -21.11
N ALA A 311 -19.12 -10.95 -22.05
CA ALA A 311 -18.22 -9.84 -21.84
C ALA A 311 -18.67 -9.18 -20.55
N LYS A 312 -17.78 -9.20 -19.53
CA LYS A 312 -18.08 -8.67 -18.20
C LYS A 312 -18.73 -7.33 -18.41
N ARG A 313 -20.06 -7.27 -18.17
CA ARG A 313 -20.86 -6.07 -18.45
C ARG A 313 -20.14 -4.92 -17.76
N GLN A 314 -19.66 -3.97 -18.56
CA GLN A 314 -18.74 -2.94 -18.11
C GLN A 314 -19.37 -2.26 -16.89
N LYS A 315 -18.74 -2.39 -15.73
CA LYS A 315 -19.28 -1.85 -14.47
C LYS A 315 -19.33 -0.34 -14.65
N THR A 316 -20.52 0.22 -14.87
CA THR A 316 -20.71 1.66 -15.02
C THR A 316 -20.26 2.32 -13.73
N ARG A 317 -19.19 3.09 -13.82
CA ARG A 317 -18.59 3.83 -12.71
C ARG A 317 -19.40 5.10 -12.46
N THR A 318 -20.67 4.94 -12.11
CA THR A 318 -21.54 6.02 -11.65
C THR A 318 -22.41 5.45 -10.55
N GLY A 319 -22.06 5.80 -9.30
CA GLY A 319 -22.89 5.55 -8.13
C GLY A 319 -24.14 6.44 -8.17
N LYS A 320 -25.03 6.19 -9.13
CA LYS A 320 -26.43 6.61 -9.04
C LYS A 320 -27.23 5.38 -8.66
N SER A 321 -27.80 5.44 -7.47
CA SER A 321 -28.80 4.52 -6.92
C SER A 321 -29.70 3.98 -8.05
N VAL A 322 -29.59 2.69 -8.34
CA VAL A 322 -30.55 2.02 -9.22
C VAL A 322 -31.86 1.96 -8.42
N PRO A 323 -32.98 2.49 -8.92
CA PRO A 323 -34.24 2.44 -8.21
C PRO A 323 -34.66 0.99 -7.98
N ASN A 324 -35.21 0.73 -6.79
CA ASN A 324 -35.68 -0.57 -6.35
C ASN A 324 -36.78 -1.07 -7.31
N VAL A 325 -36.42 -1.96 -8.24
CA VAL A 325 -37.38 -2.62 -9.12
C VAL A 325 -38.04 -3.74 -8.32
N GLN A 326 -39.14 -3.42 -7.64
CA GLN A 326 -40.05 -4.44 -7.11
C GLN A 326 -40.78 -5.07 -8.29
N VAL A 327 -40.39 -6.29 -8.65
CA VAL A 327 -41.13 -7.11 -9.61
C VAL A 327 -42.37 -7.64 -8.89
N VAL A 328 -43.48 -6.90 -9.00
CA VAL A 328 -44.80 -7.39 -8.59
C VAL A 328 -45.29 -8.33 -9.68
N ILE A 329 -45.19 -9.63 -9.43
CA ILE A 329 -45.83 -10.65 -10.27
C ILE A 329 -47.32 -10.62 -9.93
N GLY A 330 -48.09 -9.86 -10.73
CA GLY A 330 -49.54 -9.80 -10.60
C GLY A 330 -50.16 -11.14 -10.96
N LEU A 331 -50.77 -11.80 -9.98
CA LEU A 331 -51.85 -12.76 -10.21
C LEU A 331 -53.15 -11.95 -10.35
N PRO A 332 -54.00 -12.24 -11.35
CA PRO A 332 -55.20 -11.46 -11.59
C PRO A 332 -56.31 -11.79 -10.60
N ASP A 333 -57.00 -10.72 -10.18
CA ASP A 333 -58.37 -10.64 -9.67
C ASP A 333 -58.79 -11.64 -8.60
N GLN A 334 -58.81 -11.19 -7.34
CA GLN A 334 -60.00 -11.31 -6.49
C GLN A 334 -60.18 -10.08 -5.60
N ASP A 335 -61.29 -9.37 -5.84
CA ASP A 335 -61.89 -8.32 -5.03
C ASP A 335 -62.08 -8.77 -3.58
N LEU A 336 -61.39 -8.19 -2.59
CA LEU A 336 -61.90 -8.08 -1.21
C LEU A 336 -61.33 -6.89 -0.43
N LYS A 337 -62.23 -6.33 0.39
CA LYS A 337 -62.23 -5.10 1.20
C LYS A 337 -61.04 -4.92 2.18
N PRO A 338 -60.75 -3.67 2.60
CA PRO A 338 -59.70 -3.39 3.57
C PRO A 338 -60.19 -3.71 4.98
N LEU A 339 -59.47 -4.60 5.69
CA LEU A 339 -59.61 -4.73 7.14
C LEU A 339 -58.31 -4.31 7.83
N THR A 340 -58.48 -3.36 8.73
CA THR A 340 -57.53 -2.94 9.75
C THR A 340 -57.23 -4.06 10.74
N SER A 341 -56.01 -4.02 11.28
CA SER A 341 -55.63 -4.40 12.66
C SER A 341 -55.38 -5.88 13.02
N PHE A 342 -54.19 -6.07 13.58
CA PHE A 342 -53.68 -7.12 14.49
C PHE A 342 -53.61 -8.59 14.05
N GLY A 343 -52.47 -9.21 14.39
CA GLY A 343 -52.42 -10.62 14.79
C GLY A 343 -51.20 -11.38 14.29
N GLY A 344 -50.25 -11.66 15.18
CA GLY A 344 -49.12 -12.55 14.90
C GLY A 344 -49.47 -14.04 14.91
N SER A 345 -48.46 -14.85 14.59
CA SER A 345 -48.29 -16.27 14.95
C SER A 345 -46.82 -16.57 14.69
N ARG A 346 -45.92 -16.77 15.67
CA ARG A 346 -45.80 -17.87 16.65
C ARG A 346 -46.04 -19.26 16.03
N ILE A 347 -44.95 -19.94 15.72
CA ILE A 347 -44.82 -21.39 15.92
C ILE A 347 -43.54 -21.62 16.72
N ALA A 348 -43.68 -22.38 17.80
CA ALA A 348 -42.65 -22.75 18.76
C ALA A 348 -42.15 -24.18 18.50
N ASN A 349 -40.91 -24.46 18.92
CA ASN A 349 -40.41 -25.76 19.43
C ASN A 349 -39.12 -25.44 20.21
N SER A 350 -39.15 -25.32 21.55
CA SER A 350 -39.10 -26.37 22.58
C SER A 350 -37.68 -26.86 22.91
N ASN A 351 -37.24 -26.46 24.11
CA ASN A 351 -36.35 -27.14 25.06
C ASN A 351 -35.05 -27.79 24.57
N GLY A 352 -33.96 -27.04 24.77
CA GLY A 352 -32.63 -27.56 25.01
C GLY A 352 -31.92 -26.64 26.00
N SER A 353 -32.02 -26.95 27.29
CA SER A 353 -31.24 -26.29 28.34
C SER A 353 -29.77 -26.64 28.15
N MET A 354 -29.04 -25.79 27.45
CA MET A 354 -27.58 -25.70 27.57
C MET A 354 -27.20 -24.28 27.93
N SER A 355 -26.64 -24.15 29.12
CA SER A 355 -25.91 -23.00 29.61
C SER A 355 -24.77 -22.67 28.63
N TYR A 356 -25.04 -21.83 27.64
CA TYR A 356 -23.99 -21.12 26.93
C TYR A 356 -23.59 -19.94 27.80
N SER A 357 -22.48 -20.09 28.51
CA SER A 357 -21.71 -18.96 29.00
C SER A 357 -21.53 -17.99 27.84
N ALA A 358 -22.15 -16.82 27.94
CA ALA A 358 -21.92 -15.74 27.00
C ALA A 358 -20.42 -15.45 27.02
N SER A 359 -19.73 -15.90 25.98
CA SER A 359 -18.34 -15.54 25.73
C SER A 359 -18.32 -14.03 25.58
N GLU A 360 -17.93 -13.36 26.67
CA GLU A 360 -17.68 -11.94 26.74
C GLU A 360 -16.79 -11.58 25.55
N ARG A 361 -17.36 -10.85 24.58
CA ARG A 361 -16.53 -10.12 23.64
C ARG A 361 -15.66 -9.22 24.52
N PRO A 362 -14.32 -9.23 24.39
CA PRO A 362 -13.50 -8.31 25.16
C PRO A 362 -13.97 -6.90 24.83
N ALA A 363 -14.57 -6.23 25.83
CA ALA A 363 -14.96 -4.85 25.72
C ALA A 363 -13.71 -4.09 25.27
N LYS A 364 -13.80 -3.40 24.12
CA LYS A 364 -12.74 -2.50 23.67
C LYS A 364 -12.36 -1.64 24.87
N LEU A 365 -11.10 -1.73 25.29
CA LEU A 365 -10.62 -0.99 26.45
C LEU A 365 -11.04 0.46 26.27
N PRO A 366 -11.78 1.06 27.22
CA PRO A 366 -12.23 2.43 27.08
C PRO A 366 -11.00 3.30 26.92
N LEU A 367 -10.87 3.95 25.76
CA LEU A 367 -9.84 4.94 25.52
C LEU A 367 -10.02 6.03 26.57
N SER A 368 -9.12 6.07 27.54
CA SER A 368 -9.16 7.06 28.62
C SER A 368 -8.64 8.38 28.06
N TYR A 369 -9.55 9.26 27.63
CA TYR A 369 -9.19 10.60 27.20
C TYR A 369 -8.66 11.44 28.37
N PRO A 370 -7.73 12.39 28.13
CA PRO A 370 -7.30 13.34 29.15
C PRO A 370 -8.50 14.09 29.73
N SER A 371 -8.49 14.28 31.05
CA SER A 371 -9.49 15.12 31.72
C SER A 371 -9.35 16.58 31.29
N ILE A 372 -10.47 17.32 31.30
CA ILE A 372 -10.46 18.75 30.95
C ILE A 372 -9.55 19.55 31.88
N HIS A 373 -9.45 19.16 33.15
CA HIS A 373 -8.53 19.76 34.12
C HIS A 373 -7.07 19.65 33.65
N ASN A 374 -6.61 18.44 33.31
CA ASN A 374 -5.24 18.22 32.85
C ASN A 374 -4.93 19.00 31.58
N ALA A 375 -5.89 19.06 30.65
CA ALA A 375 -5.76 19.84 29.42
C ALA A 375 -5.62 21.35 29.71
N LEU A 376 -6.48 21.90 30.57
CA LEU A 376 -6.42 23.32 30.94
C LEU A 376 -5.14 23.66 31.69
N THR A 377 -4.66 22.80 32.61
CA THR A 377 -3.38 23.01 33.30
C THR A 377 -2.21 23.05 32.33
N GLN A 378 -2.17 22.14 31.35
CA GLN A 378 -1.11 22.14 30.33
C GLN A 378 -1.19 23.38 29.42
N LEU A 379 -2.41 23.81 29.09
CA LEU A 379 -2.62 24.98 28.25
C LEU A 379 -2.22 26.27 28.99
N ASP A 380 -2.52 26.37 30.28
CA ASP A 380 -2.10 27.47 31.16
C ASP A 380 -0.57 27.52 31.33
N GLN A 381 0.10 26.37 31.48
CA GLN A 381 1.56 26.30 31.49
C GLN A 381 2.19 26.83 30.19
N ARG A 382 1.54 26.60 29.03
CA ARG A 382 2.00 27.12 27.73
C ARG A 382 1.67 28.61 27.53
N LYS A 383 0.64 29.13 28.20
CA LYS A 383 0.11 30.50 28.05
C LYS A 383 -0.40 31.07 29.38
N PRO A 384 0.50 31.41 30.32
CA PRO A 384 0.12 31.77 31.69
C PRO A 384 -0.72 33.03 31.79
N ASP A 385 -0.58 33.97 30.85
CA ASP A 385 -1.31 35.26 30.89
C ASP A 385 -2.79 35.14 30.55
N SER A 386 -3.23 33.98 30.06
CA SER A 386 -4.59 33.79 29.55
C SER A 386 -5.56 33.24 30.58
N ASP A 387 -5.10 32.83 31.77
CA ASP A 387 -5.92 32.26 32.85
C ASP A 387 -6.90 31.21 32.32
N PHE A 388 -6.36 30.09 31.86
CA PHE A 388 -7.17 29.00 31.30
C PHE A 388 -7.79 28.15 32.41
N ILE A 389 -7.19 28.15 33.61
CA ILE A 389 -7.70 27.39 34.75
C ILE A 389 -9.10 27.87 35.16
N SER A 390 -9.41 29.16 35.04
CA SER A 390 -10.75 29.69 35.34
C SER A 390 -11.87 29.16 34.43
N MET A 391 -11.55 28.58 33.27
CA MET A 391 -12.53 27.95 32.37
C MET A 391 -13.04 26.60 32.88
N GLU A 392 -12.36 25.99 33.84
CA GLU A 392 -12.67 24.62 34.29
C GLU A 392 -14.08 24.50 34.86
N LYS A 393 -14.48 25.45 35.72
CA LYS A 393 -15.78 25.41 36.39
C LYS A 393 -16.94 25.54 35.39
N PRO A 394 -16.98 26.57 34.50
CA PRO A 394 -18.01 26.66 33.46
C PRO A 394 -18.10 25.42 32.56
N LEU A 395 -16.97 24.84 32.17
CA LEU A 395 -16.95 23.62 31.34
C LEU A 395 -17.52 22.40 32.08
N ARG A 396 -17.17 22.22 33.36
CA ARG A 396 -17.74 21.14 34.20
C ARG A 396 -19.23 21.33 34.44
N ASP A 397 -19.68 22.57 34.66
CA ASP A 397 -21.09 22.92 34.84
C ASP A 397 -21.89 22.63 33.56
N ALA A 398 -21.28 22.79 32.38
CA ALA A 398 -21.81 22.38 31.08
C ALA A 398 -21.66 20.86 30.77
N HIS A 399 -21.25 20.06 31.76
CA HIS A 399 -21.01 18.61 31.64
C HIS A 399 -19.89 18.19 30.68
N ILE A 400 -18.96 19.09 30.36
CA ILE A 400 -17.77 18.78 29.56
C ILE A 400 -16.64 18.37 30.53
N ARG A 401 -16.38 17.07 30.63
CA ARG A 401 -15.43 16.45 31.57
C ARG A 401 -14.12 16.04 30.91
N TYR A 402 -14.15 15.71 29.62
CA TYR A 402 -13.02 15.16 28.89
C TYR A 402 -12.70 15.99 27.64
N LEU A 403 -11.46 15.87 27.17
CA LEU A 403 -10.96 16.68 26.05
C LEU A 403 -11.62 16.32 24.70
N ASP A 404 -12.09 15.09 24.53
CA ASP A 404 -12.80 14.65 23.33
C ASP A 404 -14.17 15.31 23.18
N GLU A 405 -14.89 15.50 24.28
CA GLU A 405 -16.19 16.18 24.30
C GLU A 405 -16.10 17.61 23.76
N VAL A 406 -14.99 18.32 24.01
CA VAL A 406 -14.71 19.66 23.44
C VAL A 406 -14.65 19.62 21.90
N THR A 407 -14.19 18.51 21.31
CA THR A 407 -14.12 18.37 19.85
C THR A 407 -15.44 17.97 19.19
N LEU A 408 -16.38 17.43 19.97
CA LEU A 408 -17.70 17.01 19.49
C LEU A 408 -18.68 18.19 19.38
N LEU A 409 -18.48 19.25 20.15
CA LEU A 409 -19.31 20.45 20.17
C LEU A 409 -18.77 21.53 19.23
N SER A 410 -19.66 22.38 18.72
CA SER A 410 -19.28 23.58 17.98
C SER A 410 -18.73 24.67 18.91
N GLU A 411 -17.93 25.59 18.37
CA GLU A 411 -17.42 26.72 19.16
C GLU A 411 -18.57 27.60 19.68
N GLU A 412 -19.61 27.82 18.86
CA GLU A 412 -20.78 28.60 19.26
C GLU A 412 -21.60 27.89 20.35
N GLU A 413 -21.72 26.56 20.28
CA GLU A 413 -22.40 25.76 21.30
C GLU A 413 -21.69 25.87 22.65
N ILE A 414 -20.37 25.72 22.68
CA ILE A 414 -19.59 25.84 23.93
C ILE A 414 -19.69 27.26 24.49
N VAL A 415 -19.62 28.30 23.64
CA VAL A 415 -19.83 29.70 24.07
C VAL A 415 -21.21 29.85 24.70
N SER A 416 -22.26 29.33 24.06
CA SER A 416 -23.65 29.45 24.54
C SER A 416 -23.91 28.71 25.86
N LEU A 417 -23.17 27.64 26.13
CA LEU A 417 -23.31 26.83 27.35
C LEU A 417 -22.51 27.35 28.54
N THR A 418 -21.41 28.09 28.28
CA THR A 418 -20.43 28.44 29.31
C THR A 418 -20.22 29.94 29.52
N ASP A 419 -20.78 30.78 28.64
CA ASP A 419 -20.55 32.23 28.57
C ASP A 419 -19.05 32.62 28.47
N LEU A 420 -18.19 31.68 28.07
CA LEU A 420 -16.75 31.92 27.94
C LEU A 420 -16.41 32.71 26.66
N PRO A 421 -15.33 33.51 26.66
CA PRO A 421 -14.91 34.23 25.47
C PRO A 421 -14.57 33.27 24.31
N LEU A 422 -15.15 33.53 23.13
CA LEU A 422 -14.95 32.72 21.92
C LEU A 422 -13.47 32.47 21.60
N MET A 423 -12.60 33.47 21.82
CA MET A 423 -11.16 33.33 21.58
C MET A 423 -10.51 32.29 22.49
N LYS A 424 -10.93 32.17 23.75
CA LYS A 424 -10.40 31.15 24.67
C LYS A 424 -10.88 29.75 24.26
N ILE A 425 -12.14 29.62 23.84
CA ILE A 425 -12.70 28.35 23.35
C ILE A 425 -12.00 27.89 22.06
N LYS A 426 -11.72 28.81 21.12
CA LYS A 426 -10.93 28.49 19.92
C LYS A 426 -9.57 27.90 20.26
N ILE A 427 -8.84 28.56 21.16
CA ILE A 427 -7.52 28.08 21.60
C ILE A 427 -7.61 26.70 22.26
N LEU A 428 -8.62 26.48 23.11
CA LEU A 428 -8.85 25.18 23.75
C LEU A 428 -9.19 24.09 22.72
N ARG A 429 -10.01 24.40 21.72
CA ARG A 429 -10.41 23.47 20.66
C ARG A 429 -9.24 23.12 19.74
N ASP A 430 -8.44 24.11 19.36
CA ASP A 430 -7.22 23.88 18.59
C ASP A 430 -6.24 22.99 19.36
N TYR A 431 -6.06 23.25 20.66
CA TYR A 431 -5.25 22.40 21.53
C TYR A 431 -5.81 20.98 21.61
N ALA A 432 -7.13 20.83 21.82
CA ALA A 432 -7.80 19.54 21.85
C ALA A 432 -7.60 18.75 20.53
N LEU A 433 -7.72 19.40 19.38
CA LEU A 433 -7.48 18.78 18.07
C LEU A 433 -6.02 18.34 17.90
N THR A 434 -5.06 19.14 18.35
CA THR A 434 -3.64 18.77 18.28
C THR A 434 -3.30 17.58 19.18
N GLU A 435 -3.72 17.62 20.45
CA GLU A 435 -3.49 16.53 21.40
C GLU A 435 -4.24 15.28 20.94
N LEU A 436 -5.53 15.37 20.57
CA LEU A 436 -6.30 14.21 20.14
C LEU A 436 -5.83 13.65 18.81
N ALA A 437 -5.21 14.44 17.93
CA ALA A 437 -4.53 13.89 16.75
C ALA A 437 -3.36 13.00 17.16
N ASP A 438 -2.61 13.39 18.20
CA ASP A 438 -1.53 12.57 18.76
C ASP A 438 -2.06 11.35 19.52
N TRP A 439 -3.14 11.49 20.30
CA TRP A 439 -3.82 10.36 20.93
C TRP A 439 -4.45 9.41 19.91
N ARG A 440 -4.98 9.91 18.79
CA ARG A 440 -5.44 9.08 17.68
C ARG A 440 -4.28 8.44 16.94
N LYS A 441 -3.09 9.03 16.88
CA LYS A 441 -1.90 8.29 16.41
C LYS A 441 -1.60 7.15 17.37
N ILE A 442 -1.56 7.41 18.67
CA ILE A 442 -1.33 6.40 19.71
C ILE A 442 -2.40 5.28 19.67
N GLY A 443 -3.68 5.63 19.49
CA GLY A 443 -4.80 4.69 19.41
C GLY A 443 -4.97 4.01 18.04
N ALA A 444 -4.60 4.66 16.94
CA ALA A 444 -4.61 4.05 15.61
C ALA A 444 -3.53 2.99 15.46
N PHE A 445 -2.45 3.01 16.25
CA PHE A 445 -1.56 1.85 16.34
C PHE A 445 -2.29 0.59 16.87
N HIS A 446 -3.37 0.75 17.63
CA HIS A 446 -4.21 -0.37 18.08
C HIS A 446 -5.27 -0.82 17.06
N ASP A 447 -5.80 0.09 16.22
CA ASP A 447 -6.91 -0.22 15.29
C ASP A 447 -6.49 -0.34 13.81
N ALA A 448 -5.27 0.05 13.40
CA ALA A 448 -4.84 0.09 12.00
C ALA A 448 -4.16 -1.20 11.47
N GLU A 449 -4.16 -2.32 12.20
CA GLU A 449 -3.77 -3.61 11.65
C GLU A 449 -4.96 -4.40 11.06
N GLU A 450 -5.64 -3.81 10.08
CA GLU A 450 -6.26 -4.61 9.03
C GLU A 450 -6.00 -4.00 7.65
N PRO A 451 -4.77 -4.15 7.10
CA PRO A 451 -4.57 -3.86 5.69
C PRO A 451 -5.19 -4.99 4.86
N ALA A 452 -6.20 -4.64 4.08
CA ALA A 452 -6.71 -5.46 2.99
C ALA A 452 -5.62 -5.62 1.92
N ILE A 453 -4.86 -6.72 1.94
CA ILE A 453 -3.98 -7.08 0.82
C ILE A 453 -3.99 -8.59 0.55
N ALA A 454 -3.99 -8.88 -0.75
CA ALA A 454 -4.29 -10.13 -1.42
C ALA A 454 -3.29 -11.26 -1.14
N SER A 455 -3.84 -12.48 -1.03
CA SER A 455 -3.09 -13.74 -1.02
C SER A 455 -2.23 -13.90 -2.27
N THR A 456 -0.92 -14.06 -2.07
CA THR A 456 -0.04 -14.78 -2.99
C THR A 456 0.49 -15.99 -2.26
N ASN A 457 0.24 -17.17 -2.82
CA ASN A 457 0.65 -18.47 -2.27
C ASN A 457 2.18 -18.60 -2.27
N SER A 458 2.74 -19.11 -1.17
CA SER A 458 4.10 -19.64 -1.09
C SER A 458 4.02 -21.11 -0.76
N VAL A 459 4.80 -21.90 -1.49
CA VAL A 459 4.93 -23.35 -1.47
C VAL A 459 5.83 -23.77 -0.31
N ASP A 460 5.48 -24.88 0.33
CA ASP A 460 6.24 -25.57 1.37
C ASP A 460 7.54 -26.18 0.81
N ASP A 461 8.65 -25.95 1.50
CA ASP A 461 9.90 -26.70 1.34
C ASP A 461 9.93 -27.82 2.40
N ALA A 462 9.98 -29.05 1.92
CA ALA A 462 10.16 -30.25 2.72
C ALA A 462 11.66 -30.48 2.97
N VAL A 463 12.06 -30.61 4.23
CA VAL A 463 13.40 -31.04 4.62
C VAL A 463 13.36 -32.54 4.87
N ASP A 464 14.15 -33.25 4.07
CA ASP A 464 14.45 -34.68 4.13
C ASP A 464 15.04 -35.06 5.50
N VAL A 465 14.50 -36.11 6.11
CA VAL A 465 15.03 -36.76 7.29
C VAL A 465 15.97 -37.88 6.81
N VAL A 466 17.27 -37.70 7.05
CA VAL A 466 18.29 -38.72 6.84
C VAL A 466 18.21 -39.72 7.98
N GLU A 467 17.85 -40.97 7.68
CA GLU A 467 18.01 -42.11 8.57
C GLU A 467 19.52 -42.44 8.68
N GLU A 468 20.08 -42.30 9.89
CA GLU A 468 21.40 -42.82 10.24
C GLU A 468 21.30 -44.34 10.45
N GLU A 469 21.91 -45.11 9.55
CA GLU A 469 22.20 -46.53 9.78
C GLU A 469 23.33 -46.66 10.82
N GLN A 470 22.98 -47.26 11.96
CA GLN A 470 23.90 -47.83 12.93
C GLN A 470 24.76 -48.92 12.28
N SER A 471 26.06 -48.70 12.23
CA SER A 471 27.06 -49.75 11.99
C SER A 471 27.80 -50.03 13.29
N ASP A 472 27.39 -51.12 13.94
CA ASP A 472 28.18 -51.82 14.96
C ASP A 472 29.32 -52.56 14.23
N ASP A 473 30.57 -52.11 14.42
CA ASP A 473 31.75 -52.93 14.10
C ASP A 473 32.57 -53.13 15.38
N SER A 474 32.43 -54.34 15.92
CA SER A 474 33.09 -54.81 17.13
C SER A 474 34.47 -55.34 16.77
N THR A 475 35.51 -54.68 17.27
CA THR A 475 36.83 -55.30 17.45
C THR A 475 36.82 -56.09 18.74
N PRO A 476 37.23 -57.37 18.70
CA PRO A 476 38.45 -57.69 19.44
C PRO A 476 39.31 -58.74 18.70
N GLU A 477 40.63 -58.62 18.79
CA GLU A 477 41.49 -59.79 19.02
C GLU A 477 42.89 -59.32 19.44
N GLU A 478 43.24 -59.69 20.67
CA GLU A 478 44.57 -59.77 21.25
C GLU A 478 45.20 -61.14 20.91
N GLU A 479 46.53 -61.22 21.04
CA GLU A 479 47.40 -62.43 21.11
C GLU A 479 47.61 -63.18 19.78
N GLU A 480 48.83 -63.38 19.25
CA GLU A 480 50.14 -63.79 19.83
C GLU A 480 51.35 -63.13 19.14
#